data_AF-A0A1G6QU66-F1
#
_entry.id   AF-A0A1G6QU66-F1
#
_cell.length_a   1.000
_cell.length_b   1.000
_cell.length_c   1.000
_cell.angle_alpha   90.00
_cell.angle_beta   90.00
_cell.angle_gamma   90.00
#
_symmetry.space_group_name_H-M   'P 1'
#
loop_
_entity.id
_entity.type
_entity.pdbx_description
1 polymer ?
#
loop_
_entity_poly.entity_id
_entity_poly.type
_entity_poly.pdbx_seq_one_letter_code
_entity_poly.pdbx_strand_id
1 'polypeptide(L)'
;MRNLVLVILTFLIVSCGNTVKDQAAAWESNKIYIEQYVAKYPSLADKINAQYLKAQESMEQANKLGDEKKRIHAMKYANSLCQHGVIETINRLESAIESLKTQTKTLKENIKTDEFSPKTAFLLQEATGYLEKADMLLEAKYNSSDSALIVFENESKRLEDIEHGLETHYREILDNRPIETDKNVSVNSSTDSSLQNSSSTTKIATLKCKKCGGLLKEGDVKCKNCGAPVKK
;
A
#
# COMPACT_ATOMS: atom_id res chain seq x y z
N MET A 1 13.92 22.25 17.43
CA MET A 1 14.90 21.18 17.14
C MET A 1 14.14 20.02 16.53
N ARG A 2 14.05 19.98 15.19
CA ARG A 2 13.40 18.88 14.44
C ARG A 2 14.35 17.71 14.48
N ASN A 3 14.07 16.74 15.35
CA ASN A 3 14.81 15.49 15.39
C ASN A 3 14.71 14.84 14.01
N LEU A 4 15.86 14.71 13.36
CA LEU A 4 16.07 13.88 12.19
C LEU A 4 15.77 12.43 12.62
N VAL A 5 14.49 12.04 12.57
CA VAL A 5 14.07 10.66 12.75
C VAL A 5 14.64 9.91 11.56
N LEU A 6 15.80 9.30 11.81
CA LEU A 6 16.44 8.34 10.94
C LEU A 6 15.46 7.16 10.85
N VAL A 7 14.59 7.20 9.85
CA VAL A 7 13.74 6.07 9.45
C VAL A 7 14.71 5.01 8.93
N ILE A 8 15.31 4.28 9.85
CA ILE A 8 15.96 3.01 9.56
C ILE A 8 14.80 2.09 9.21
N LEU A 9 14.45 2.12 7.93
CA LEU A 9 13.59 1.16 7.27
C LEU A 9 14.37 -0.16 7.22
N THR A 10 14.60 -0.76 8.37
CA THR A 10 14.93 -2.18 8.49
C THR A 10 13.69 -2.93 8.01
N PHE A 11 13.59 -3.09 6.69
CA PHE A 11 12.89 -4.19 6.05
C PHE A 11 13.53 -5.48 6.59
N LEU A 12 13.15 -5.86 7.83
CA LEU A 12 13.42 -7.16 8.38
C LEU A 12 12.69 -8.12 7.46
N ILE A 13 13.48 -8.84 6.68
CA ILE A 13 13.05 -9.89 5.79
C ILE A 13 12.31 -10.89 6.68
N VAL A 14 10.98 -10.78 6.74
CA VAL A 14 10.09 -11.78 7.37
C VAL A 14 10.09 -13.01 6.46
N SER A 15 11.26 -13.61 6.29
CA SER A 15 11.33 -15.03 6.00
C SER A 15 10.55 -15.68 7.14
N CYS A 16 9.50 -16.44 6.82
CA CYS A 16 8.81 -17.25 7.81
C CYS A 16 9.83 -18.20 8.43
N GLY A 17 10.46 -17.77 9.52
CA GLY A 17 11.50 -18.49 10.21
C GLY A 17 10.92 -19.83 10.65
N ASN A 18 11.41 -20.90 10.07
CA ASN A 18 10.91 -22.25 10.34
C ASN A 18 11.68 -22.92 11.48
N THR A 19 12.46 -22.14 12.24
CA THR A 19 13.25 -22.62 13.37
C THR A 19 12.96 -21.82 14.64
N VAL A 20 13.24 -22.43 15.79
CA VAL A 20 13.14 -21.76 17.10
C VAL A 20 14.06 -20.54 17.19
N LYS A 21 15.26 -20.64 16.58
CA LYS A 21 16.24 -19.54 16.55
C LYS A 21 15.67 -18.31 15.82
N ASP A 22 15.03 -18.52 14.67
CA ASP A 22 14.43 -17.43 13.91
C ASP A 22 13.28 -16.78 14.69
N GLN A 23 12.44 -17.58 15.35
CA GLN A 23 11.34 -17.06 16.17
C GLN A 23 11.83 -16.30 17.40
N ALA A 24 12.94 -16.72 18.01
CA ALA A 24 13.58 -15.98 19.10
C ALA A 24 14.20 -14.66 18.63
N ALA A 25 14.81 -14.62 17.44
CA ALA A 25 15.33 -13.38 16.86
C ALA A 25 14.20 -12.40 16.50
N ALA A 26 13.09 -12.91 15.97
CA ALA A 26 11.88 -12.12 15.73
C ALA A 26 11.30 -11.56 17.04
N TRP A 27 11.34 -12.34 18.13
CA TRP A 27 10.91 -11.89 19.45
C TRP A 27 11.72 -10.70 19.95
N GLU A 28 13.05 -10.77 19.91
CA GLU A 28 13.91 -9.64 20.32
C GLU A 28 13.69 -8.40 19.45
N SER A 29 13.49 -8.59 18.14
CA SER A 29 13.15 -7.48 17.23
C SER A 29 11.81 -6.84 17.60
N ASN A 30 10.81 -7.66 17.94
CA ASN A 30 9.50 -7.20 18.37
C ASN A 30 9.55 -6.42 19.69
N LYS A 31 10.45 -6.75 20.63
CA LYS A 31 10.62 -5.97 21.86
C LYS A 31 11.08 -4.55 21.57
N ILE A 32 12.14 -4.42 20.78
CA ILE A 32 12.69 -3.12 20.36
C ILE A 32 11.60 -2.32 19.62
N TYR A 33 10.87 -2.97 18.74
CA TYR A 33 9.77 -2.36 18.00
C TYR A 33 8.67 -1.84 18.94
N ILE A 34 8.26 -2.62 19.94
CA ILE A 34 7.27 -2.19 20.94
C ILE A 34 7.77 -0.99 21.75
N GLU A 35 9.03 -1.02 22.21
CA GLU A 35 9.65 0.09 22.94
C GLU A 35 9.64 1.38 22.11
N GLN A 36 9.92 1.28 20.81
CA GLN A 36 9.84 2.41 19.88
C GLN A 36 8.41 2.96 19.77
N TYR A 37 7.39 2.11 19.74
CA TYR A 37 5.98 2.54 19.67
C TYR A 37 5.52 3.19 20.98
N VAL A 38 5.93 2.64 22.12
CA VAL A 38 5.67 3.26 23.43
C VAL A 38 6.31 4.65 23.51
N ALA A 39 7.54 4.80 23.02
CA ALA A 39 8.23 6.09 22.99
C ALA A 39 7.60 7.07 22.01
N LYS A 40 7.17 6.60 20.83
CA LYS A 40 6.54 7.42 19.78
C LYS A 40 5.11 7.84 20.13
N TYR A 41 4.37 6.99 20.83
CA TYR A 41 2.96 7.20 21.18
C TYR A 41 2.70 7.07 22.70
N PRO A 42 3.20 8.02 23.53
CA PRO A 42 3.07 7.92 24.99
C PRO A 42 1.63 7.87 25.48
N SER A 43 0.67 8.50 24.77
CA SER A 43 -0.76 8.46 25.13
C SER A 43 -1.40 7.08 24.93
N LEU A 44 -0.73 6.16 24.22
CA LEU A 44 -1.16 4.78 23.97
C LEU A 44 -0.29 3.74 24.67
N ALA A 45 0.73 4.17 25.43
CA ALA A 45 1.72 3.31 26.07
C ALA A 45 1.07 2.18 26.90
N ASP A 46 0.04 2.49 27.69
CA ASP A 46 -0.62 1.49 28.54
C ASP A 46 -1.24 0.34 27.74
N LYS A 47 -1.88 0.63 26.59
CA LYS A 47 -2.46 -0.42 25.73
C LYS A 47 -1.40 -1.18 24.95
N ILE A 48 -0.35 -0.48 24.48
CA ILE A 48 0.77 -1.12 23.80
C ILE A 48 1.47 -2.10 24.77
N ASN A 49 1.73 -1.67 26.01
CA ASN A 49 2.31 -2.52 27.06
C ASN A 49 1.39 -3.67 27.45
N ALA A 50 0.07 -3.44 27.55
CA ALA A 50 -0.89 -4.50 27.83
C ALA A 50 -0.94 -5.55 26.70
N GLN A 51 -0.79 -5.13 25.44
CA GLN A 51 -0.65 -6.04 24.31
C GLN A 51 0.67 -6.82 24.39
N TYR A 52 1.78 -6.16 24.69
CA TYR A 52 3.08 -6.80 24.85
C TYR A 52 3.07 -7.86 25.95
N LEU A 53 2.45 -7.57 27.09
CA LEU A 53 2.35 -8.51 28.21
C LEU A 53 1.64 -9.82 27.78
N LYS A 54 0.54 -9.72 27.03
CA LYS A 54 -0.15 -10.89 26.47
C LYS A 54 0.74 -11.69 25.53
N ALA A 55 1.50 -11.00 24.68
CA ALA A 55 2.47 -11.64 23.80
C ALA A 55 3.58 -12.33 24.58
N GLN A 56 4.07 -11.72 25.67
CA GLN A 56 5.09 -12.27 26.55
C GLN A 56 4.60 -13.54 27.25
N GLU A 57 3.40 -13.52 27.84
CA GLU A 57 2.77 -14.70 28.44
C GLU A 57 2.65 -15.85 27.42
N SER A 58 2.25 -15.54 26.18
CA SER A 58 2.17 -16.52 25.09
C SER A 58 3.56 -17.08 24.71
N MET A 59 4.59 -16.23 24.67
CA MET A 59 5.96 -16.64 24.38
C MET A 59 6.54 -17.54 25.49
N GLU A 60 6.27 -17.20 26.76
CA GLU A 60 6.68 -18.03 27.91
C GLU A 60 6.01 -19.41 27.89
N GLN A 61 4.74 -19.48 27.50
CA GLN A 61 4.04 -20.76 27.30
C GLN A 61 4.65 -21.55 26.14
N ALA A 62 4.95 -20.89 25.03
CA ALA A 62 5.59 -21.52 23.87
C ALA A 62 6.94 -22.17 24.25
N ASN A 63 7.75 -21.49 25.05
CA ASN A 63 9.06 -21.97 25.48
C ASN A 63 9.01 -23.21 26.39
N LYS A 64 7.87 -23.48 27.04
CA LYS A 64 7.65 -24.67 27.87
C LYS A 64 7.31 -25.92 27.05
N LEU A 65 7.06 -25.78 25.74
CA LEU A 65 6.73 -26.91 24.86
C LEU A 65 7.98 -27.71 24.48
N GLY A 66 7.95 -29.02 24.76
CA GLY A 66 9.04 -29.94 24.38
C GLY A 66 9.06 -30.34 22.91
N ASP A 67 7.91 -30.31 22.23
CA ASP A 67 7.81 -30.58 20.79
C ASP A 67 8.22 -29.36 19.98
N GLU A 68 9.23 -29.50 19.13
CA GLU A 68 9.84 -28.39 18.40
C GLU A 68 8.86 -27.71 17.43
N LYS A 69 8.06 -28.49 16.69
CA LYS A 69 7.13 -27.95 15.70
C LYS A 69 6.01 -27.15 16.39
N LYS A 70 5.46 -27.69 17.49
CA LYS A 70 4.46 -26.99 18.31
C LYS A 70 5.04 -25.74 18.93
N ARG A 71 6.29 -25.79 19.43
CA ARG A 71 7.01 -24.63 19.97
C ARG A 71 7.15 -23.53 18.92
N ILE A 72 7.63 -23.85 17.72
CA ILE A 72 7.75 -22.87 16.61
C ILE A 72 6.41 -22.20 16.31
N HIS A 73 5.33 -22.98 16.22
CA HIS A 73 4.02 -22.43 15.93
C HIS A 73 3.50 -21.51 17.04
N ALA A 74 3.68 -21.90 18.31
CA ALA A 74 3.29 -21.09 19.47
C ALA A 74 4.13 -19.80 19.56
N MET A 75 5.44 -19.87 19.31
CA MET A 75 6.30 -18.67 19.26
C MET A 75 5.89 -17.73 18.12
N LYS A 76 5.53 -18.27 16.95
CA LYS A 76 5.02 -17.47 15.83
C LYS A 76 3.73 -16.75 16.20
N TYR A 77 2.82 -17.43 16.91
CA TYR A 77 1.61 -16.81 17.42
C TYR A 77 1.92 -15.68 18.41
N ALA A 78 2.80 -15.92 19.39
CA ALA A 78 3.25 -14.88 20.32
C ALA A 78 3.88 -13.67 19.59
N ASN A 79 4.72 -13.91 18.59
CA ASN A 79 5.29 -12.85 17.74
C ASN A 79 4.21 -12.06 16.98
N SER A 80 3.14 -12.71 16.50
CA SER A 80 2.03 -12.02 15.84
C SER A 80 1.24 -11.12 16.80
N LEU A 81 1.10 -11.51 18.07
CA LEU A 81 0.44 -10.68 19.09
C LEU A 81 1.17 -9.36 19.34
N CYS A 82 2.48 -9.28 19.08
CA CYS A 82 3.23 -8.03 19.16
C CYS A 82 2.83 -7.03 18.07
N GLN A 83 2.31 -7.49 16.93
CA GLN A 83 2.09 -6.66 15.74
C GLN A 83 0.61 -6.37 15.48
N HIS A 84 -0.30 -7.27 15.91
CA HIS A 84 -1.74 -7.12 15.71
C HIS A 84 -2.40 -6.20 16.75
N GLY A 85 -3.63 -5.75 16.49
CA GLY A 85 -4.41 -4.97 17.46
C GLY A 85 -3.99 -3.51 17.50
N VAL A 86 -3.46 -3.04 18.64
CA VAL A 86 -3.16 -1.61 18.88
C VAL A 86 -2.13 -1.09 17.88
N ILE A 87 -1.01 -1.81 17.75
CA ILE A 87 0.08 -1.42 16.85
C ILE A 87 -0.37 -1.50 15.38
N GLU A 88 -1.15 -2.52 15.01
CA GLU A 88 -1.72 -2.65 13.66
C GLU A 88 -2.61 -1.44 13.30
N THR A 89 -3.46 -0.99 14.21
CA THR A 89 -4.30 0.18 13.99
C THR A 89 -3.47 1.46 13.83
N ILE A 90 -2.42 1.65 14.63
CA ILE A 90 -1.49 2.78 14.48
C ILE A 90 -0.81 2.72 13.11
N ASN A 91 -0.24 1.55 12.76
CA ASN A 91 0.46 1.34 11.50
C ASN A 91 -0.41 1.58 10.28
N ARG A 92 -1.69 1.20 10.36
CA ARG A 92 -2.64 1.44 9.29
C ARG A 92 -2.83 2.93 9.05
N LEU A 93 -2.99 3.72 10.11
CA LEU A 93 -3.11 5.17 10.00
C LEU A 93 -1.82 5.79 9.43
N GLU A 94 -0.65 5.41 9.95
CA GLU A 94 0.63 5.88 9.43
C GLU A 94 0.83 5.55 7.95
N SER A 95 0.47 4.33 7.55
CA SER A 95 0.58 3.87 6.15
C SER A 95 -0.38 4.64 5.25
N ALA A 96 -1.62 4.87 5.68
CA ALA A 96 -2.59 5.66 4.92
C ALA A 96 -2.15 7.12 4.76
N ILE A 97 -1.53 7.72 5.80
CA ILE A 97 -0.91 9.05 5.71
C ILE A 97 0.21 9.08 4.66
N GLU A 98 1.13 8.12 4.69
CA GLU A 98 2.27 8.09 3.76
C GLU A 98 1.83 7.79 2.32
N SER A 99 0.85 6.90 2.14
CA SER A 99 0.27 6.59 0.82
C SER A 99 -0.41 7.82 0.22
N LEU A 100 -1.24 8.52 1.01
CA LEU A 100 -1.89 9.74 0.55
C LEU A 100 -0.89 10.88 0.28
N LYS A 101 0.18 11.02 1.07
CA LYS A 101 1.29 11.95 0.81
C LYS A 101 1.96 11.63 -0.54
N THR A 102 2.25 10.36 -0.79
CA THR A 102 2.84 9.88 -2.05
C THR A 102 1.92 10.15 -3.24
N GLN A 103 0.63 9.84 -3.14
CA GLN A 103 -0.33 10.06 -4.22
C GLN A 103 -0.54 11.55 -4.50
N THR A 104 -0.61 12.37 -3.46
CA THR A 104 -0.66 13.84 -3.57
C THR A 104 0.55 14.39 -4.30
N LYS A 105 1.75 13.88 -3.98
CA LYS A 105 3.00 14.27 -4.66
C LYS A 105 3.00 13.84 -6.12
N THR A 106 2.66 12.58 -6.40
CA THR A 106 2.54 12.04 -7.77
C THR A 106 1.60 12.89 -8.62
N LEU A 107 0.44 13.27 -8.09
CA LEU A 107 -0.53 14.11 -8.80
C LEU A 107 0.04 15.50 -9.11
N LYS A 108 0.71 16.14 -8.13
CA LYS A 108 1.32 17.48 -8.30
C LYS A 108 2.48 17.49 -9.29
N GLU A 109 3.30 16.45 -9.30
CA GLU A 109 4.53 16.42 -10.11
C GLU A 109 4.29 15.95 -11.55
N ASN A 110 3.25 15.15 -11.80
CA ASN A 110 3.04 14.53 -13.12
C ASN A 110 1.92 15.16 -13.95
N ILE A 111 1.17 16.12 -13.41
CA ILE A 111 0.12 16.86 -14.14
C ILE A 111 0.72 18.11 -14.79
N LYS A 112 0.40 18.34 -16.07
CA LYS A 112 0.78 19.58 -16.78
C LYS A 112 -0.07 20.76 -16.28
N THR A 113 0.43 21.98 -16.35
CA THR A 113 -0.28 23.17 -15.85
C THR A 113 -1.65 23.37 -16.52
N ASP A 114 -1.79 23.04 -17.80
CA ASP A 114 -3.03 23.09 -18.57
C ASP A 114 -4.03 21.97 -18.25
N GLU A 115 -3.57 20.88 -17.62
CA GLU A 115 -4.39 19.78 -17.11
C GLU A 115 -4.88 20.02 -15.66
N PHE A 116 -4.42 21.10 -15.02
CA PHE A 116 -4.75 21.42 -13.64
C PHE A 116 -6.16 22.02 -13.51
N SER A 117 -7.14 21.13 -13.39
CA SER A 117 -8.55 21.49 -13.28
C SER A 117 -8.96 21.98 -11.87
N PRO A 118 -10.13 22.65 -11.72
CA PRO A 118 -10.73 22.92 -10.41
C PRO A 118 -10.95 21.67 -9.56
N LYS A 119 -11.27 20.52 -10.18
CA LYS A 119 -11.40 19.23 -9.49
C LYS A 119 -10.05 18.79 -8.90
N THR A 120 -8.95 18.96 -9.65
CA THR A 120 -7.59 18.69 -9.16
C THR A 120 -7.27 19.55 -7.94
N ALA A 121 -7.56 20.85 -8.00
CA ALA A 121 -7.35 21.78 -6.89
C ALA A 121 -8.13 21.36 -5.63
N PHE A 122 -9.42 21.03 -5.80
CA PHE A 122 -10.29 20.59 -4.72
C PHE A 122 -9.77 19.34 -4.03
N LEU A 123 -9.45 18.29 -4.79
CA LEU A 123 -8.97 17.01 -4.22
C LEU A 123 -7.63 17.19 -3.50
N LEU A 124 -6.73 18.01 -4.02
CA LEU A 124 -5.45 18.31 -3.36
C LEU A 124 -5.63 19.11 -2.06
N GLN A 125 -6.55 20.07 -2.04
CA GLN A 125 -6.89 20.82 -0.83
C GLN A 125 -7.53 19.91 0.22
N GLU A 126 -8.47 19.08 -0.21
CA GLU A 126 -9.14 18.10 0.65
C GLU A 126 -8.11 17.16 1.29
N ALA A 127 -7.27 16.51 0.47
CA ALA A 127 -6.22 15.62 0.95
C ALA A 127 -5.28 16.31 1.95
N THR A 128 -4.90 17.56 1.70
CA THR A 128 -4.05 18.34 2.63
C THR A 128 -4.74 18.51 3.99
N GLY A 129 -6.02 18.88 4.01
CA GLY A 129 -6.77 19.05 5.26
C GLY A 129 -6.89 17.76 6.08
N TYR A 130 -7.05 16.60 5.43
CA TYR A 130 -7.08 15.33 6.15
C TYR A 130 -5.71 14.84 6.60
N LEU A 131 -4.65 15.10 5.83
CA LEU A 131 -3.28 14.81 6.26
C LEU A 131 -2.94 15.58 7.54
N GLU A 132 -3.24 16.89 7.58
CA GLU A 132 -3.04 17.70 8.79
C GLU A 132 -3.85 17.18 9.98
N LYS A 133 -5.11 16.81 9.73
CA LYS A 133 -5.97 16.22 10.76
C LYS A 133 -5.43 14.88 11.28
N ALA A 134 -4.96 14.01 10.40
CA ALA A 134 -4.41 12.71 10.78
C ALA A 134 -3.10 12.83 11.57
N ASP A 135 -2.20 13.74 11.16
CA ASP A 135 -0.98 14.04 11.90
C ASP A 135 -1.32 14.58 13.32
N MET A 136 -2.32 15.45 13.46
CA MET A 136 -2.81 15.91 14.77
C MET A 136 -3.38 14.79 15.64
N LEU A 137 -4.06 13.81 15.05
CA LEU A 137 -4.61 12.67 15.78
C LEU A 137 -3.49 11.78 16.34
N LEU A 138 -2.43 11.52 15.59
CA LEU A 138 -1.28 10.74 16.07
C LEU A 138 -0.56 11.41 17.25
N GLU A 139 -0.56 12.74 17.32
CA GLU A 139 0.07 13.53 18.39
C GLU A 139 -0.87 13.83 19.57
N ALA A 140 -2.16 13.53 19.44
CA ALA A 140 -3.16 13.89 20.43
C ALA A 140 -3.01 13.10 21.74
N LYS A 141 -3.40 13.76 22.84
CA LYS A 141 -3.59 13.11 24.14
C LYS A 141 -5.01 12.58 24.23
N TYR A 142 -5.14 11.28 24.49
CA TYR A 142 -6.42 10.61 24.62
C TYR A 142 -6.71 10.30 26.08
N ASN A 143 -7.92 10.63 26.53
CA ASN A 143 -8.41 10.27 27.86
C ASN A 143 -8.81 8.77 27.94
N SER A 144 -9.05 8.15 26.78
CA SER A 144 -9.28 6.73 26.63
C SER A 144 -8.62 6.25 25.35
N SER A 145 -7.70 5.31 25.48
CA SER A 145 -7.05 4.66 24.34
C SER A 145 -8.03 3.90 23.44
N ASP A 146 -9.13 3.36 23.97
CA ASP A 146 -10.12 2.65 23.14
C ASP A 146 -10.86 3.64 22.20
N SER A 147 -11.07 4.87 22.67
CA SER A 147 -11.59 5.95 21.80
C SER A 147 -10.58 6.36 20.73
N ALA A 148 -9.28 6.36 21.05
CA ALA A 148 -8.22 6.69 20.09
C ALA A 148 -8.19 5.71 18.92
N LEU A 149 -8.25 4.40 19.21
CA LEU A 149 -8.16 3.36 18.18
C LEU A 149 -9.35 3.37 17.22
N ILE A 150 -10.56 3.64 17.72
CA ILE A 150 -11.74 3.82 16.87
C ILE A 150 -11.55 5.04 15.95
N VAL A 151 -11.02 6.14 16.49
CA VAL A 151 -10.75 7.35 15.71
C VAL A 151 -9.68 7.08 14.64
N PHE A 152 -8.61 6.36 14.97
CA PHE A 152 -7.55 6.00 14.02
C PHE A 152 -8.06 5.11 12.89
N GLU A 153 -8.85 4.09 13.21
CA GLU A 153 -9.46 3.19 12.22
C GLU A 153 -10.40 3.94 11.26
N ASN A 154 -11.22 4.85 11.79
CA ASN A 154 -12.12 5.66 10.97
C ASN A 154 -11.36 6.66 10.10
N GLU A 155 -10.32 7.30 10.64
CA GLU A 155 -9.52 8.24 9.85
C GLU A 155 -8.72 7.52 8.78
N SER A 156 -8.14 6.34 9.08
CA SER A 156 -7.42 5.52 8.10
C SER A 156 -8.28 5.23 6.87
N LYS A 157 -9.52 4.76 7.08
CA LYS A 157 -10.48 4.50 5.98
C LYS A 157 -10.78 5.76 5.17
N ARG A 158 -10.92 6.90 5.83
CA ARG A 158 -11.19 8.17 5.16
C ARG A 158 -10.00 8.61 4.30
N LEU A 159 -8.77 8.42 4.76
CA LEU A 159 -7.57 8.69 3.97
C LEU A 159 -7.49 7.75 2.76
N GLU A 160 -7.77 6.45 2.95
CA GLU A 160 -7.83 5.44 1.88
C GLU A 160 -8.88 5.82 0.80
N ASP A 161 -10.05 6.31 1.20
CA ASP A 161 -11.10 6.77 0.27
C ASP A 161 -10.65 7.97 -0.57
N ILE A 162 -9.94 8.93 0.05
CA ILE A 162 -9.42 10.12 -0.64
C ILE A 162 -8.28 9.75 -1.58
N GLU A 163 -7.38 8.86 -1.15
CA GLU A 163 -6.32 8.32 -1.99
C GLU A 163 -6.92 7.68 -3.25
N HIS A 164 -7.95 6.85 -3.10
CA HIS A 164 -8.66 6.24 -4.22
C HIS A 164 -9.27 7.28 -5.16
N GLY A 165 -9.84 8.36 -4.60
CA GLY A 165 -10.35 9.50 -5.36
C GLY A 165 -9.28 10.22 -6.18
N LEU A 166 -8.11 10.49 -5.58
CA LEU A 166 -6.96 11.09 -6.25
C LEU A 166 -6.42 10.18 -7.35
N GLU A 167 -6.28 8.88 -7.11
CA GLU A 167 -5.79 7.94 -8.12
C GLU A 167 -6.76 7.81 -9.30
N THR A 168 -8.06 7.73 -9.02
CA THR A 168 -9.08 7.68 -10.08
C THR A 168 -9.02 8.93 -10.95
N HIS A 169 -8.97 10.11 -10.32
CA HIS A 169 -8.85 11.38 -11.04
C HIS A 169 -7.54 11.50 -11.83
N TYR A 170 -6.42 11.00 -11.28
CA TYR A 170 -5.16 10.96 -12.01
C TYR A 170 -5.27 10.12 -13.29
N ARG A 171 -5.87 8.93 -13.21
CA ARG A 171 -6.10 8.07 -14.36
C ARG A 171 -7.00 8.73 -15.41
N GLU A 172 -8.06 9.41 -14.98
CA GLU A 172 -8.92 10.18 -15.88
C GLU A 172 -8.14 11.26 -16.65
N ILE A 173 -7.20 11.95 -16.00
CA ILE A 173 -6.34 12.94 -16.68
C ILE A 173 -5.46 12.24 -17.71
N LEU A 174 -4.79 11.15 -17.32
CA LEU A 174 -3.92 10.39 -18.23
C LEU A 174 -4.67 9.85 -19.45
N ASP A 175 -5.87 9.32 -19.26
CA ASP A 175 -6.70 8.76 -20.33
C ASP A 175 -7.18 9.83 -21.32
N ASN A 176 -7.32 11.07 -20.86
CA ASN A 176 -7.72 12.21 -21.69
C ASN A 176 -6.55 12.95 -22.35
N ARG A 177 -5.30 12.53 -22.08
CA ARG A 177 -4.14 13.13 -22.75
C ARG A 177 -4.20 12.84 -24.24
N PRO A 178 -4.05 13.86 -25.11
CA PRO A 178 -3.91 13.61 -26.52
C PRO A 178 -2.70 12.70 -26.72
N ILE A 179 -2.89 11.60 -27.44
CA ILE A 179 -1.78 10.78 -27.92
C ILE A 179 -0.99 11.70 -28.84
N GLU A 180 0.18 12.15 -28.38
CA GLU A 180 1.15 12.84 -29.22
C GLU A 180 1.52 11.83 -30.32
N THR A 181 0.80 11.92 -31.44
CA THR A 181 1.13 11.17 -32.64
C THR A 181 2.40 11.81 -33.16
N ASP A 182 3.53 11.14 -32.97
CA ASP A 182 4.83 11.51 -33.51
C ASP A 182 4.72 11.72 -35.03
N LYS A 183 4.39 12.94 -35.45
CA LYS A 183 4.33 13.35 -36.86
C LYS A 183 5.72 13.64 -37.44
N ASN A 184 6.77 13.01 -36.91
CA ASN A 184 8.14 13.14 -37.40
C ASN A 184 8.88 11.80 -37.57
N VAL A 185 8.16 10.73 -37.94
CA VAL A 185 8.81 9.69 -38.76
C VAL A 185 8.79 10.16 -40.20
N SER A 186 9.77 11.00 -40.55
CA SER A 186 10.15 11.25 -41.94
C SER A 186 10.62 9.93 -42.54
N VAL A 187 9.70 9.26 -43.23
CA VAL A 187 10.00 8.15 -44.13
C VAL A 187 10.73 8.74 -45.33
N ASN A 188 12.06 8.75 -45.30
CA ASN A 188 12.84 8.81 -46.53
C ASN A 188 12.73 7.45 -47.23
N SER A 189 11.63 7.27 -47.96
CA SER A 189 11.46 6.18 -48.92
C SER A 189 12.11 6.57 -50.24
N SER A 190 13.38 6.21 -50.39
CA SER A 190 13.99 5.98 -51.69
C SER A 190 14.34 4.50 -51.76
N THR A 191 13.47 3.68 -52.33
CA THR A 191 13.84 2.59 -53.26
C THR A 191 12.59 2.12 -53.98
N ASP A 192 12.75 2.02 -55.28
CA ASP A 192 11.81 1.78 -56.35
C ASP A 192 11.38 0.31 -56.45
N SER A 193 10.12 0.12 -56.88
CA SER A 193 9.57 -1.05 -57.59
C SER A 193 9.51 -2.44 -56.94
N SER A 194 8.30 -2.88 -56.57
CA SER A 194 7.53 -3.88 -57.35
C SER A 194 6.19 -4.21 -56.68
N LEU A 195 5.13 -4.28 -57.50
CA LEU A 195 3.76 -4.63 -57.14
C LEU A 195 3.64 -6.05 -56.57
N GLN A 196 2.88 -6.22 -55.48
CA GLN A 196 1.63 -7.02 -55.51
C GLN A 196 0.79 -6.83 -54.24
N ASN A 197 -0.44 -6.37 -54.48
CA ASN A 197 -1.68 -6.48 -53.71
C ASN A 197 -1.69 -7.45 -52.52
N SER A 198 -2.12 -6.98 -51.34
CA SER A 198 -3.49 -7.26 -50.85
C SER A 198 -3.75 -6.60 -49.50
N SER A 199 -4.77 -5.73 -49.52
CA SER A 199 -5.39 -5.06 -48.39
C SER A 199 -6.06 -6.08 -47.46
N SER A 200 -5.81 -5.98 -46.16
CA SER A 200 -6.82 -6.35 -45.15
C SER A 200 -6.68 -5.47 -43.91
N THR A 201 -7.50 -4.43 -43.89
CA THR A 201 -7.76 -3.57 -42.74
C THR A 201 -8.55 -4.37 -41.70
N THR A 202 -7.87 -5.16 -40.86
CA THR A 202 -8.54 -5.89 -39.77
C THR A 202 -8.80 -4.92 -38.62
N LYS A 203 -10.06 -4.50 -38.48
CA LYS A 203 -10.58 -3.90 -37.25
C LYS A 203 -10.30 -4.86 -36.09
N ILE A 204 -9.30 -4.56 -35.27
CA ILE A 204 -9.00 -5.32 -34.07
C ILE A 204 -10.10 -5.02 -33.04
N ALA A 205 -11.12 -5.87 -32.99
CA ALA A 205 -12.10 -5.85 -31.91
C ALA A 205 -11.38 -6.22 -30.60
N THR A 206 -11.18 -5.25 -29.72
CA THR A 206 -10.50 -5.45 -28.44
C THR A 206 -11.44 -6.20 -27.49
N LEU A 207 -11.28 -7.52 -27.37
CA LEU A 207 -12.05 -8.34 -26.44
C LEU A 207 -11.65 -7.99 -25.00
N LYS A 208 -12.61 -7.85 -24.08
CA LYS A 208 -12.37 -7.64 -22.65
C LYS A 208 -12.60 -8.92 -21.85
N CYS A 209 -11.73 -9.20 -20.88
CA CYS A 209 -11.88 -10.32 -19.98
C CYS A 209 -13.14 -10.15 -19.12
N LYS A 210 -14.04 -11.14 -19.15
CA LYS A 210 -15.29 -11.11 -18.35
C LYS A 210 -15.05 -11.11 -16.83
N LYS A 211 -13.88 -11.58 -16.36
CA LYS A 211 -13.59 -11.68 -14.93
C LYS A 211 -12.98 -10.40 -14.35
N CYS A 212 -12.06 -9.75 -15.07
CA CYS A 212 -11.31 -8.60 -14.54
C CYS A 212 -11.29 -7.38 -15.47
N GLY A 213 -11.98 -7.42 -16.61
CA GLY A 213 -12.04 -6.31 -17.57
C GLY A 213 -10.77 -6.09 -18.41
N GLY A 214 -9.67 -6.80 -18.12
CA GLY A 214 -8.41 -6.67 -18.86
C GLY A 214 -8.54 -6.98 -20.35
N LEU A 215 -7.81 -6.25 -21.19
CA LEU A 215 -7.82 -6.41 -22.64
C LEU A 215 -7.19 -7.75 -23.04
N LEU A 216 -7.83 -8.46 -23.97
CA LEU A 216 -7.41 -9.75 -24.52
C LEU A 216 -7.04 -9.58 -26.00
N LYS A 217 -6.01 -10.29 -26.45
CA LYS A 217 -5.67 -10.40 -27.87
C LYS A 217 -6.38 -11.59 -28.49
N GLU A 218 -6.67 -11.51 -29.79
CA GLU A 218 -7.27 -12.62 -30.53
C GLU A 218 -6.33 -13.83 -30.51
N GLY A 219 -6.84 -14.98 -30.06
CA GLY A 219 -6.05 -16.20 -29.85
C GLY A 219 -5.56 -16.43 -28.41
N ASP A 220 -5.72 -15.48 -27.48
CA ASP A 220 -5.36 -15.69 -26.07
C ASP A 220 -6.26 -16.77 -25.43
N VAL A 221 -5.64 -17.80 -24.83
CA VAL A 221 -6.35 -18.91 -24.15
C VAL A 221 -6.64 -18.57 -22.67
N LYS A 222 -5.87 -17.66 -22.08
CA LYS A 222 -6.01 -17.18 -20.69
C LYS A 222 -5.76 -15.69 -20.62
N CYS A 223 -6.47 -15.01 -19.72
CA CYS A 223 -6.23 -13.61 -19.43
C CYS A 223 -4.87 -13.42 -18.75
N LYS A 224 -4.02 -12.56 -19.32
CA LYS A 224 -2.69 -12.26 -18.76
C LYS A 224 -2.75 -11.55 -17.41
N ASN A 225 -3.85 -10.86 -17.11
CA ASN A 225 -3.97 -10.07 -15.88
C ASN A 225 -4.49 -10.89 -14.68
N CYS A 226 -5.41 -11.84 -14.89
CA CYS A 226 -6.02 -12.60 -13.79
C CYS A 226 -5.95 -14.13 -13.93
N GLY A 227 -5.33 -14.64 -15.01
CA GLY A 227 -5.19 -16.06 -15.28
C GLY A 227 -6.48 -16.79 -15.68
N ALA A 228 -7.62 -16.10 -15.74
CA ALA A 228 -8.90 -16.72 -16.09
C ALA A 228 -8.93 -17.22 -17.54
N PRO A 229 -9.55 -18.39 -17.82
CA PRO A 229 -9.67 -18.90 -19.18
C PRO A 229 -10.57 -18.00 -20.03
N VAL A 230 -10.16 -17.76 -21.28
CA VAL A 230 -10.95 -17.00 -22.25
C VAL A 230 -11.97 -17.96 -22.87
N LYS A 231 -13.24 -17.84 -22.48
CA LYS A 231 -14.34 -18.54 -23.17
C LYS A 231 -14.58 -17.84 -24.50
N LYS A 232 -14.34 -18.54 -25.61
CA LYS A 232 -14.73 -18.11 -26.97
C LYS A 232 -16.25 -17.96 -27.04
#